data_AF-A0A0M8MM78-F1
#
_entry.id   AF-A0A0M8MM78-F1
#
_cell.length_a   1.000
_cell.length_b   1.000
_cell.length_c   1.000
_cell.angle_alpha   90.00
_cell.angle_beta   90.00
_cell.angle_gamma   90.00
#
_symmetry.space_group_name_H-M   'P 1'
#
loop_
_entity.id
_entity.type
_entity.pdbx_description
1 polymer ?
#
loop_
_entity_poly.entity_id
_entity_poly.type
_entity_poly.pdbx_seq_one_letter_code
_entity_poly.pdbx_strand_id
1 'polypeptide(L)'
;MGKHYCDYCDVFLTHDSTSVRKAHNCGRNHLQNVREYYASLPAAELQEIADKILKGYEARNLPPPMELVAPHLAYRLPPPSLMPNGRAPIAGGVPMPVRPPPGVPPPGVPPPDFSKPPPNFARPPPGMPPPDFSRPPPPLTQPPPPRP
;
A
#
# COMPACT_ATOMS: atom_id res chain seq x y z
N MET A 1 18.51 21.41 -5.51
CA MET A 1 17.38 20.65 -4.92
C MET A 1 17.86 20.04 -3.62
N GLY A 2 17.24 20.43 -2.51
CA GLY A 2 17.69 20.10 -1.17
C GLY A 2 17.30 18.67 -0.82
N LYS A 3 18.28 17.87 -0.39
CA LYS A 3 18.03 16.50 0.11
C LYS A 3 17.05 16.59 1.29
N HIS A 4 16.04 15.74 1.34
CA HIS A 4 15.13 15.71 2.49
C HIS A 4 15.70 14.86 3.60
N TYR A 5 15.70 15.41 4.81
CA TYR A 5 16.05 14.71 6.03
C TYR A 5 14.78 14.21 6.72
N CYS A 6 14.84 13.02 7.31
CA CYS A 6 13.79 12.52 8.19
C CYS A 6 14.30 12.46 9.62
N ASP A 7 13.69 13.27 10.50
CA ASP A 7 14.09 13.38 11.91
C ASP A 7 13.83 12.09 12.72
N TYR A 8 12.89 11.25 12.29
CA TYR A 8 12.61 9.98 12.98
C TYR A 8 13.55 8.84 12.59
N CYS A 9 14.21 8.94 11.45
CA CYS A 9 15.08 7.88 10.93
C CYS A 9 16.55 8.28 10.92
N ASP A 10 16.88 9.55 11.15
CA ASP A 10 18.23 10.12 11.01
C ASP A 10 18.90 9.80 9.65
N VAL A 11 18.09 9.78 8.58
CA VAL A 11 18.56 9.46 7.22
C VAL A 11 18.23 10.60 6.26
N PHE A 12 19.18 10.89 5.36
CA PHE A 12 18.95 11.71 4.18
C PHE A 12 18.35 10.88 3.04
N LEU A 13 17.19 11.30 2.55
CA LEU A 13 16.59 10.76 1.33
C LEU A 13 17.46 11.12 0.12
N THR A 14 17.74 10.11 -0.71
CA THR A 14 18.59 10.24 -1.90
C THR A 14 17.97 11.17 -2.96
N HIS A 15 16.64 11.19 -3.05
CA HIS A 15 15.86 12.05 -3.94
C HIS A 15 14.70 12.70 -3.19
N ASP A 16 14.43 13.97 -3.50
CA ASP A 16 13.42 14.80 -2.84
C ASP A 16 12.00 14.69 -3.43
N SER A 17 11.78 13.73 -4.32
CA SER A 17 10.49 13.55 -4.99
C SER A 17 9.37 13.19 -4.01
N THR A 18 8.14 13.62 -4.35
CA THR A 18 6.94 13.33 -3.57
C THR A 18 6.70 11.83 -3.42
N SER A 19 7.02 11.04 -4.45
CA SER A 19 6.90 9.58 -4.43
C SER A 19 7.88 8.92 -3.46
N VAL A 20 9.15 9.33 -3.45
CA VAL A 20 10.18 8.77 -2.56
C VAL A 20 9.86 9.13 -1.10
N ARG A 21 9.42 10.36 -0.84
CA ARG A 21 9.02 10.78 0.51
C ARG A 21 7.80 10.00 1.01
N LYS A 22 6.81 9.79 0.16
CA LYS A 22 5.63 8.99 0.50
C LYS A 22 6.00 7.53 0.78
N ALA A 23 6.86 6.95 -0.06
CA ALA A 23 7.35 5.58 0.16
C ALA A 23 8.14 5.45 1.48
N HIS A 24 8.94 6.46 1.84
CA HIS A 24 9.66 6.50 3.10
C HIS A 24 8.70 6.61 4.30
N ASN A 25 7.77 7.57 4.28
CA ASN A 25 6.82 7.80 5.38
C ASN A 25 5.87 6.60 5.60
N CYS A 26 5.56 5.85 4.53
CA CYS A 26 4.79 4.60 4.62
C CYS A 26 5.68 3.37 4.88
N GLY A 27 6.99 3.54 5.00
CA GLY A 27 7.96 2.47 5.20
C GLY A 27 7.87 1.89 6.61
N ARG A 28 8.08 0.57 6.73
CA ARG A 28 8.00 -0.14 8.01
C ARG A 28 8.94 0.43 9.07
N ASN A 29 10.18 0.75 8.69
CA ASN A 29 11.17 1.30 9.61
C ASN A 29 10.75 2.68 10.13
N HIS A 30 10.29 3.56 9.25
CA HIS A 30 9.78 4.88 9.65
C HIS A 30 8.61 4.77 10.63
N LEU A 31 7.60 3.96 10.32
CA LEU A 31 6.44 3.78 11.21
C LEU A 31 6.82 3.20 12.57
N GLN A 32 7.81 2.29 12.61
CA GLN A 32 8.30 1.73 13.87
C GLN A 32 9.04 2.78 14.70
N ASN A 33 9.96 3.54 14.11
CA ASN A 33 10.69 4.60 14.80
C ASN A 33 9.74 5.70 15.30
N VAL A 34 8.74 6.08 14.48
CA VAL A 34 7.70 7.05 14.88
C VAL A 34 6.91 6.52 16.08
N ARG A 35 6.52 5.24 16.07
CA ARG A 35 5.81 4.63 17.21
C ARG A 35 6.68 4.63 18.46
N GLU A 36 7.94 4.25 18.35
CA GLU A 36 8.88 4.21 19.47
C GLU A 36 9.13 5.60 20.06
N TYR A 37 9.31 6.60 19.19
CA TYR A 37 9.45 7.99 19.60
C TYR A 37 8.26 8.45 20.45
N TYR A 38 7.02 8.30 19.94
CA TYR A 38 5.84 8.70 20.71
C TYR A 38 5.57 7.82 21.93
N ALA A 39 5.99 6.55 21.93
CA ALA A 39 5.86 5.69 23.11
C ALA A 39 6.84 6.07 24.25
N SER A 40 7.96 6.70 23.91
CA SER A 40 8.96 7.15 24.89
C SER A 40 8.62 8.50 25.56
N LEU A 41 7.72 9.28 24.95
CA LEU A 41 7.32 10.59 25.45
C LEU A 41 6.37 10.48 26.65
N PRO A 42 6.39 11.45 27.59
CA PRO A 42 5.47 11.49 28.70
C PRO A 42 4.03 11.73 28.22
N ALA A 43 3.07 11.12 28.91
CA ALA A 43 1.65 11.20 28.55
C ALA A 43 1.10 12.65 28.48
N ALA A 44 1.64 13.57 29.29
CA ALA A 44 1.25 14.97 29.26
C ALA A 44 1.61 15.65 27.93
N GLU A 45 2.82 15.42 27.40
CA GLU A 45 3.26 15.98 26.13
C GLU A 45 2.51 15.36 24.94
N LEU A 46 2.20 14.06 25.01
CA LEU A 46 1.39 13.38 24.01
C LEU A 46 0.00 14.00 23.88
N GLN A 47 -0.63 14.35 25.01
CA GLN A 47 -1.94 15.00 25.01
C GLN A 47 -1.87 16.39 24.36
N GLU A 48 -0.87 17.20 24.71
CA GLU A 48 -0.69 18.51 24.06
C GLU A 48 -0.50 18.41 22.55
N ILE A 49 0.23 17.40 22.07
CA ILE A 49 0.42 17.16 20.64
C ILE A 49 -0.91 16.76 19.99
N ALA A 50 -1.69 15.86 20.63
CA ALA A 50 -3.00 15.47 20.13
C ALA A 50 -3.97 16.67 20.05
N ASP A 51 -3.97 17.53 21.06
CA ASP A 51 -4.81 18.73 21.10
C ASP A 51 -4.43 19.73 20.01
N LYS A 52 -3.12 19.90 19.74
CA LYS A 52 -2.62 20.73 18.62
C LYS A 52 -3.09 20.18 17.27
N ILE A 53 -3.09 18.87 17.10
CA ILE A 53 -3.60 18.22 15.87
C ILE A 53 -5.09 18.52 15.74
N LEU A 54 -5.90 18.26 16.78
CA LEU A 54 -7.34 18.48 16.75
C LEU A 54 -7.69 19.92 16.38
N LYS A 55 -7.03 20.89 17.02
CA LYS A 55 -7.19 22.32 16.72
C LYS A 55 -6.86 22.67 15.26
N GLY A 56 -5.88 21.99 14.66
CA GLY A 56 -5.53 22.15 13.25
C GLY A 56 -6.61 21.63 12.30
N TYR A 57 -7.31 20.56 12.68
CA TYR A 57 -8.45 20.03 11.90
C TYR A 57 -9.68 20.92 12.03
N GLU A 58 -9.97 21.40 13.24
CA GLU A 58 -11.05 22.38 13.49
C GLU A 58 -10.85 23.66 12.68
N ALA A 59 -9.63 24.22 12.68
CA ALA A 59 -9.29 25.42 11.91
C ALA A 59 -9.48 25.23 10.39
N ARG A 60 -9.33 24.00 9.90
CA ARG A 60 -9.52 23.65 8.48
C ARG A 60 -10.93 23.18 8.14
N ASN A 61 -11.86 23.21 9.11
CA ASN A 61 -13.21 22.63 9.01
C ASN A 61 -13.19 21.19 8.45
N LEU A 62 -12.15 20.42 8.81
CA LEU A 62 -11.96 19.04 8.37
C LEU A 62 -12.36 18.10 9.50
N PRO A 63 -13.05 16.97 9.23
CA PRO A 63 -13.37 16.01 10.26
C PRO A 63 -12.09 15.51 10.95
N PRO A 64 -12.04 15.50 12.29
CA PRO A 64 -10.86 15.07 13.02
C PRO A 64 -10.59 13.58 12.80
N PRO A 65 -9.33 13.13 12.93
CA PRO A 65 -8.97 11.74 12.77
C PRO A 65 -9.70 10.87 13.81
N MET A 66 -10.29 9.78 13.34
CA MET A 66 -11.19 8.97 14.16
C MET A 66 -10.47 8.26 15.32
N GLU A 67 -9.17 7.95 15.17
CA GLU A 67 -8.31 7.49 16.26
C GLU A 67 -8.28 8.43 17.48
N LEU A 68 -8.33 9.76 17.27
CA LEU A 68 -8.23 10.72 18.38
C LEU A 68 -9.57 10.92 19.09
N VAL A 69 -10.68 10.87 18.35
CA VAL A 69 -12.02 11.16 18.91
C VAL A 69 -12.71 9.91 19.45
N ALA A 70 -12.45 8.73 18.87
CA ALA A 70 -12.96 7.47 19.39
C ALA A 70 -11.92 6.34 19.20
N PRO A 71 -10.87 6.30 20.03
CA PRO A 71 -9.81 5.28 19.92
C PRO A 71 -10.36 3.84 20.01
N HIS A 72 -11.47 3.66 20.75
CA HIS A 72 -12.16 2.38 20.90
C HIS A 72 -12.93 1.93 19.63
N LEU A 73 -13.29 2.85 18.75
CA LEU A 73 -13.98 2.54 17.48
C LEU A 73 -13.02 2.49 16.29
N ALA A 74 -11.88 3.17 16.36
CA ALA A 74 -10.89 3.20 15.28
C ALA A 74 -10.35 1.80 14.92
N TYR A 75 -10.12 0.95 15.92
CA TYR A 75 -9.68 -0.44 15.71
C TYR A 75 -10.83 -1.44 15.50
N ARG A 76 -12.10 -0.99 15.57
CA ARG A 76 -13.28 -1.84 15.34
C ARG A 76 -13.89 -1.68 13.96
N LEU A 77 -13.45 -0.70 13.16
CA LEU A 77 -13.78 -0.69 11.74
C LEU A 77 -12.94 -1.77 11.05
N PRO A 78 -13.56 -2.81 10.44
CA PRO A 78 -12.81 -3.74 9.62
C PRO A 78 -12.12 -2.94 8.50
N PRO A 79 -10.85 -3.25 8.18
CA PRO A 79 -10.18 -2.70 7.02
C PRO A 79 -11.11 -2.77 5.81
N PRO A 80 -11.11 -1.77 4.91
CA PRO A 80 -12.00 -1.77 3.74
C PRO A 80 -11.92 -3.07 2.90
N SER A 81 -10.81 -3.80 3.01
CA SER A 81 -10.57 -5.12 2.41
C SER A 81 -11.32 -6.31 3.04
N LEU A 82 -11.87 -6.15 4.24
CA LEU A 82 -12.62 -7.19 4.99
C LEU A 82 -14.14 -6.93 5.00
N MET A 83 -14.62 -5.87 4.32
CA MET A 83 -16.04 -5.64 4.13
C MET A 83 -16.55 -6.51 2.96
N PRO A 84 -17.54 -7.41 3.15
CA PRO A 84 -17.99 -8.37 2.14
C PRO A 84 -18.44 -7.76 0.80
N ASN A 85 -18.63 -6.43 0.72
CA ASN A 85 -19.01 -5.72 -0.49
C ASN A 85 -18.29 -4.37 -0.69
N GLY A 86 -17.21 -4.07 0.04
CA GLY A 86 -16.40 -2.84 -0.15
C GLY A 86 -17.18 -1.51 -0.06
N ARG A 87 -18.40 -1.52 0.51
CA ARG A 87 -19.28 -0.35 0.60
C ARG A 87 -19.60 -0.11 2.06
N ALA A 88 -19.21 1.07 2.55
CA ALA A 88 -19.72 1.60 3.81
C ALA A 88 -21.26 1.54 3.79
N PRO A 89 -21.93 1.23 4.90
CA PRO A 89 -23.37 1.30 4.97
C PRO A 89 -23.78 2.76 4.84
N ILE A 90 -24.12 3.18 3.63
CA ILE A 90 -24.78 4.46 3.38
C ILE A 90 -26.24 4.25 3.79
N ALA A 91 -26.58 4.76 4.97
CA ALA A 91 -27.96 4.94 5.36
C ALA A 91 -28.63 5.94 4.40
N GLY A 92 -29.78 5.57 3.82
CA GLY A 92 -30.61 6.46 3.02
C GLY A 92 -30.69 6.05 1.55
N GLY A 93 -31.82 5.44 1.19
CA GLY A 93 -32.07 4.87 -0.12
C GLY A 93 -32.24 5.90 -1.24
N VAL A 94 -31.62 5.59 -2.37
CA VAL A 94 -32.07 5.92 -3.73
C VAL A 94 -31.53 4.81 -4.65
N PRO A 95 -32.37 4.12 -5.44
CA PRO A 95 -31.89 3.06 -6.33
C PRO A 95 -31.22 3.72 -7.54
N MET A 96 -29.90 3.93 -7.45
CA MET A 96 -29.10 4.27 -8.62
C MET A 96 -29.04 3.04 -9.53
N PRO A 97 -29.17 3.17 -10.87
CA PRO A 97 -29.08 2.05 -11.78
C PRO A 97 -27.72 1.37 -11.61
N VAL A 98 -27.76 0.13 -11.12
CA VAL A 98 -26.59 -0.68 -10.83
C VAL A 98 -25.94 -1.04 -12.16
N ARG A 99 -24.90 -0.29 -12.56
CA ARG A 99 -23.96 -0.79 -13.57
C ARG A 99 -23.27 -2.03 -12.96
N PRO A 100 -23.30 -3.19 -13.63
CA PRO A 100 -22.62 -4.37 -13.15
C PRO A 100 -21.11 -4.08 -13.04
N PRO A 101 -20.43 -4.54 -11.98
CA PRO A 101 -18.98 -4.52 -11.93
C PRO A 101 -18.42 -5.32 -13.12
N PRO A 102 -17.36 -4.83 -13.80
CA PRO A 102 -16.72 -5.59 -14.87
C PRO A 102 -16.22 -6.92 -14.33
N GLY A 103 -16.70 -8.04 -14.89
CA GLY A 103 -16.11 -9.36 -14.64
C GLY A 103 -17.04 -10.44 -14.06
N VAL A 104 -18.35 -10.22 -13.92
CA VAL A 104 -19.29 -11.34 -13.71
C VAL A 104 -19.61 -11.99 -15.05
N PRO A 105 -19.16 -13.24 -15.32
CA PRO A 105 -19.55 -13.93 -16.54
C PRO A 105 -21.04 -14.31 -16.45
N PRO A 106 -21.76 -14.33 -17.59
CA PRO A 106 -23.16 -14.72 -17.60
C PRO A 106 -23.34 -16.17 -17.10
N PRO A 107 -24.47 -16.50 -16.44
CA PRO A 107 -24.75 -17.84 -15.96
C PRO A 107 -24.75 -18.85 -17.10
N GLY A 108 -23.96 -19.93 -16.97
CA GLY A 108 -23.91 -21.03 -17.93
C GLY A 108 -22.52 -21.38 -18.45
N VAL A 109 -21.48 -20.61 -18.11
CA VAL A 109 -20.09 -21.01 -18.40
C VAL A 109 -19.48 -21.72 -17.18
N PRO A 110 -19.03 -22.98 -17.30
CA PRO A 110 -18.34 -23.65 -16.21
C PRO A 110 -17.04 -22.91 -15.88
N PRO A 111 -16.61 -22.92 -14.60
CA PRO A 111 -15.41 -22.21 -14.18
C PRO A 111 -14.19 -22.71 -14.96
N PRO A 112 -13.26 -21.82 -15.36
CA PRO A 112 -12.04 -22.23 -16.04
C PRO A 112 -11.25 -23.19 -15.14
N ASP A 113 -10.98 -24.38 -15.66
CA ASP A 113 -10.13 -25.37 -15.02
C ASP A 113 -8.66 -24.92 -15.12
N PHE A 114 -8.15 -24.35 -14.03
CA PHE A 114 -6.75 -23.91 -13.92
C PHE A 114 -5.75 -25.05 -13.80
N SER A 115 -6.20 -26.32 -13.80
CA SER A 115 -5.31 -27.49 -13.79
C SER A 115 -4.68 -27.75 -15.17
N LYS A 116 -5.08 -27.00 -16.21
CA LYS A 116 -4.47 -27.08 -17.55
C LYS A 116 -3.74 -25.77 -17.88
N PRO A 117 -2.43 -25.81 -18.14
CA PRO A 117 -1.74 -24.63 -18.64
C PRO A 117 -2.32 -24.22 -20.00
N PRO A 118 -2.39 -22.91 -20.29
CA PRO A 118 -2.98 -22.40 -21.52
C PRO A 118 -2.29 -23.00 -22.76
N PRO A 119 -3.04 -23.29 -23.84
CA PRO A 119 -2.61 -24.13 -24.98
C PRO A 119 -1.47 -23.56 -25.83
N ASN A 120 -0.75 -22.54 -25.35
CA ASN A 120 0.35 -21.93 -26.08
C ASN A 120 1.57 -21.58 -25.22
N PHE A 121 1.66 -22.09 -23.99
CA PHE A 121 2.84 -21.86 -23.14
C PHE A 121 4.10 -22.61 -23.63
N ALA A 122 3.95 -23.56 -24.57
CA ALA A 122 5.03 -24.42 -25.07
C ALA A 122 5.59 -24.01 -26.43
N ARG A 123 5.21 -22.85 -27.00
CA ARG A 123 5.84 -22.34 -28.23
C ARG A 123 6.78 -21.18 -27.91
N PRO A 124 8.10 -21.41 -27.83
CA PRO A 124 9.04 -20.31 -27.85
C PRO A 124 8.92 -19.54 -29.18
N PRO A 125 9.09 -18.22 -29.18
CA PRO A 125 9.15 -17.44 -30.41
C PRO A 125 10.23 -18.00 -31.35
N PRO A 126 10.01 -17.99 -32.68
CA PRO A 126 10.94 -18.57 -33.64
C PRO A 126 12.35 -17.99 -33.46
N GLY A 127 13.34 -18.87 -33.23
CA GLY A 127 14.76 -18.50 -33.20
C GLY A 127 15.44 -18.55 -31.84
N MET A 128 14.75 -18.91 -30.74
CA MET A 128 15.37 -19.02 -29.43
C MET A 128 15.47 -20.50 -28.99
N PRO A 129 16.69 -21.05 -28.78
CA PRO A 129 16.83 -22.41 -28.26
C PRO A 129 16.24 -22.50 -26.84
N PRO A 130 15.67 -23.67 -26.46
CA PRO A 130 15.04 -23.85 -25.17
C PRO A 130 16.03 -23.57 -24.03
N PRO A 131 15.58 -22.96 -22.91
CA PRO A 131 16.45 -22.72 -21.77
C PRO A 131 16.93 -24.06 -21.19
N ASP A 132 18.24 -24.29 -21.21
CA ASP A 132 18.86 -25.45 -20.59
C ASP A 132 19.02 -25.19 -19.09
N PHE A 133 18.10 -25.76 -18.30
CA PHE A 133 18.10 -25.67 -16.83
C PHE A 133 19.15 -26.57 -16.16
N SER A 134 19.95 -27.30 -16.94
CA SER A 134 21.02 -28.17 -16.41
C SER A 134 22.30 -27.39 -16.09
N ARG A 135 22.35 -26.09 -16.42
CA ARG A 135 23.50 -25.23 -16.10
C ARG A 135 23.31 -24.53 -14.74
N PRO A 136 24.30 -24.60 -13.83
CA PRO A 136 24.26 -23.82 -12.61
C PRO A 136 24.29 -22.31 -12.95
N PRO A 137 23.61 -21.47 -12.14
CA PRO A 137 23.54 -20.03 -12.39
C PRO A 137 24.94 -19.41 -12.36
N PRO A 138 25.24 -18.44 -13.25
CA PRO A 138 26.53 -17.77 -13.26
C PRO A 138 26.73 -17.00 -11.94
N PRO A 139 27.96 -16.97 -11.39
CA PRO A 139 28.25 -16.24 -10.16
C PRO A 139 27.96 -14.75 -10.35
N LEU A 140 27.28 -14.15 -9.37
CA LEU A 140 26.84 -12.75 -9.32
C LEU A 140 27.99 -11.71 -9.25
N THR A 141 29.23 -12.12 -9.53
CA THR A 141 30.44 -11.30 -9.36
C THR A 141 30.94 -10.64 -10.64
N GLN A 142 30.22 -10.73 -11.77
CA GLN A 142 30.58 -9.98 -12.96
C GLN A 142 29.80 -8.65 -13.05
N PRO A 143 30.50 -7.51 -13.24
CA PRO A 143 29.84 -6.24 -13.50
C PRO A 143 29.08 -6.31 -14.85
N PRO A 144 27.94 -5.60 -14.98
CA PRO A 144 27.15 -5.63 -16.20
C PRO A 144 27.96 -5.06 -17.38
N PRO A 145 27.83 -5.63 -18.58
CA PRO A 145 28.55 -5.13 -19.75
C PRO A 145 28.11 -3.70 -20.10
N PRO A 146 29.02 -2.88 -20.65
CA PRO A 146 28.70 -1.53 -21.08
C PRO A 146 27.64 -1.57 -22.19
N ARG A 147 26.64 -0.69 -22.08
CA ARG A 147 25.58 -0.55 -23.08
C ARG A 147 26.10 0.33 -24.23
N PRO A 148 25.72 0.04 -25.50
CA PRO A 148 25.99 0.91 -26.64
C PRO A 148 25.22 2.23 -26.56
#